data_AF-A0A4R1R6V8-F1
#
_entry.id   AF-A0A4R1R6V8-F1
#
_cell.length_a   1.000
_cell.length_b   1.000
_cell.length_c   1.000
_cell.angle_alpha   90.00
_cell.angle_beta   90.00
_cell.angle_gamma   90.00
#
_symmetry.space_group_name_H-M   'P 1'
#
loop_
_entity.id
_entity.type
_entity.pdbx_description
1 polymer ?
#
loop_
_entity_poly.entity_id
_entity_poly.type
_entity_poly.pdbx_seq_one_letter_code
_entity_poly.pdbx_strand_id
1 'polypeptide(L)'
;MNNQNMNNITACTNESHEIAINITRKAFVGLARQGMLFHQGILEGCDDALAAALAGEKARICVALAPDADKNYIHLAVADWGCGMDLAALTNALQLGSAPLTNSRLNEHGYGLNNALACLSGGTGDWCIYTRSQPGPYYKVSGPFDLKMTVTEETHLQLPEGLNLQWLDPSTVIYVRVPMAIARTLQRQGNRKLSDLATLRLWLIEHLGVAYRGYLELDPVTLEPSAKIAVTVGQSSMLVPPIQVPMMMARTEKLEVELDGQIVPVIYVHGTLDKSKRDHLVLGGKARYYYQGTQPTQGIDIRLGKRVIATAQLGEIWHKEDGTPISRHNSYNDFVGELILPELPRGVLATLNNKTGIDRNDPDWDKVFEALAEFPPQKNAATFSEDELKKKWMKILKAANPEDEVTSEICVWPTGTRVDVVDKGENGKCDIYELKTRKAEPKDLYQLRMYWDGLVLEGIQPTRGILLTNGYSDRLQEMVRILNTLPAPNFPDGRPSAPYNFSLATHKEKQLL
;
A
#
# COMPACT_ATOMS: atom_id res chain seq x y z
N MET A 1 47.14 -35.12 52.09
CA MET A 1 45.75 -35.56 52.35
C MET A 1 44.89 -34.30 52.28
N ASN A 2 44.55 -33.85 51.08
CA ASN A 2 43.42 -34.23 50.21
C ASN A 2 42.40 -33.08 50.19
N ASN A 3 42.62 -32.21 49.21
CA ASN A 3 41.60 -31.41 48.54
C ASN A 3 40.37 -32.27 48.23
N GLN A 4 39.18 -31.77 48.53
CA GLN A 4 38.01 -32.00 47.69
C GLN A 4 37.25 -30.69 47.53
N ASN A 5 37.57 -30.01 46.42
CA ASN A 5 36.63 -29.16 45.68
C ASN A 5 35.42 -30.02 45.30
N MET A 6 34.25 -29.73 45.86
CA MET A 6 32.99 -30.09 45.20
C MET A 6 32.57 -28.90 44.34
N ASN A 7 32.96 -28.97 43.08
CA ASN A 7 32.29 -28.26 42.00
C ASN A 7 30.85 -28.80 41.94
N ASN A 8 29.89 -28.07 42.49
CA ASN A 8 28.50 -28.21 42.06
C ASN A 8 28.40 -27.59 40.67
N ILE A 9 28.71 -28.40 39.66
CA ILE A 9 28.22 -28.18 38.31
C ILE A 9 26.71 -28.40 38.42
N THR A 10 25.95 -27.31 38.49
CA THR A 10 24.51 -27.35 38.24
C THR A 10 24.37 -27.83 36.80
N ALA A 11 24.08 -29.11 36.64
CA ALA A 11 23.68 -29.65 35.35
C ALA A 11 22.39 -28.91 34.98
N CYS A 12 22.45 -27.99 34.00
CA CYS A 12 21.26 -27.58 33.27
C CYS A 12 20.72 -28.83 32.59
N THR A 13 19.77 -29.49 33.24
CA THR A 13 18.88 -30.41 32.54
C THR A 13 18.03 -29.54 31.63
N ASN A 14 18.43 -29.41 30.36
CA ASN A 14 17.53 -28.86 29.35
C ASN A 14 16.34 -29.81 29.28
N GLU A 15 15.20 -29.40 29.85
CA GLU A 15 13.96 -30.15 29.70
C GLU A 15 13.61 -30.20 28.21
N SER A 16 13.23 -31.39 27.77
CA SER A 16 12.96 -31.71 26.37
C SER A 16 11.63 -32.44 26.29
N HIS A 17 10.73 -31.93 25.44
CA HIS A 17 9.39 -32.46 25.24
C HIS A 17 9.24 -32.94 23.79
N GLU A 18 8.71 -34.15 23.60
CA GLU A 18 8.36 -34.65 22.27
C GLU A 18 6.91 -34.26 21.96
N ILE A 19 6.68 -33.68 20.78
CA ILE A 19 5.35 -33.35 20.28
C ILE A 19 5.08 -34.11 18.99
N ALA A 20 3.86 -34.62 18.84
CA ALA A 20 3.40 -35.27 17.61
C ALA A 20 2.76 -34.24 16.66
N ILE A 21 3.00 -34.37 15.36
CA ILE A 21 2.41 -33.53 14.32
C ILE A 21 1.33 -34.32 13.58
N ASN A 22 0.15 -33.73 13.41
CA ASN A 22 -1.06 -34.35 12.86
C ASN A 22 -1.02 -34.64 11.34
N ILE A 23 0.08 -34.38 10.65
CA ILE A 23 0.19 -34.55 9.18
C ILE A 23 1.49 -35.22 8.75
N THR A 24 1.49 -35.76 7.53
CA THR A 24 2.65 -36.44 6.96
C THR A 24 3.70 -35.47 6.43
N ARG A 25 4.97 -35.91 6.39
CA ARG A 25 6.08 -35.16 5.77
C ARG A 25 5.79 -34.71 4.33
N LYS A 26 5.05 -35.51 3.55
CA LYS A 26 4.66 -35.15 2.17
C LYS A 26 3.69 -33.98 2.12
N ALA A 27 2.85 -33.79 3.13
CA ALA A 27 1.92 -32.66 3.20
C ALA A 27 2.67 -31.33 3.30
N PHE A 28 3.73 -31.24 4.11
CA PHE A 28 4.58 -30.05 4.22
C PHE A 28 5.33 -29.71 2.92
N VAL A 29 5.81 -30.73 2.20
CA VAL A 29 6.38 -30.52 0.85
C VAL A 29 5.32 -29.99 -0.12
N GLY A 30 4.06 -30.42 0.04
CA GLY A 30 2.92 -29.87 -0.70
C GLY A 30 2.64 -28.41 -0.35
N LEU A 31 2.63 -28.05 0.94
CA LEU A 31 2.46 -26.68 1.41
C LEU A 31 3.50 -25.73 0.81
N ALA A 32 4.78 -26.12 0.81
CA ALA A 32 5.87 -25.33 0.23
C ALA A 32 5.71 -25.04 -1.28
N ARG A 33 4.83 -25.79 -1.98
CA ARG A 33 4.55 -25.62 -3.41
C ARG A 33 3.30 -24.81 -3.70
N GLN A 34 2.68 -24.19 -2.69
CA GLN A 34 1.47 -23.36 -2.86
C GLN A 34 1.73 -21.98 -3.47
N GLY A 35 2.98 -21.66 -3.84
CA GLY A 35 3.29 -20.43 -4.58
C GLY A 35 3.23 -19.15 -3.74
N MET A 36 3.28 -19.26 -2.42
CA MET A 36 3.36 -18.12 -1.51
C MET A 36 4.67 -17.34 -1.73
N LEU A 37 4.54 -16.01 -1.89
CA LEU A 37 5.65 -15.10 -2.06
C LEU A 37 6.29 -14.74 -0.71
N PHE A 38 7.52 -14.25 -0.74
CA PHE A 38 8.30 -13.95 0.46
C PHE A 38 7.59 -12.98 1.42
N HIS A 39 7.02 -11.90 0.91
CA HIS A 39 6.27 -10.96 1.76
C HIS A 39 5.04 -11.63 2.37
N GLN A 40 4.31 -12.47 1.63
CA GLN A 40 3.10 -13.13 2.13
C GLN A 40 3.41 -14.03 3.34
N GLY A 41 4.52 -14.79 3.30
CA GLY A 41 4.96 -15.56 4.46
C GLY A 41 5.34 -14.70 5.67
N ILE A 42 5.91 -13.51 5.44
CA ILE A 42 6.19 -12.54 6.53
C ILE A 42 4.88 -11.94 7.08
N LEU A 43 3.89 -11.68 6.22
CA LEU A 43 2.57 -11.19 6.64
C LEU A 43 1.88 -12.19 7.58
N GLU A 44 1.99 -13.50 7.35
CA GLU A 44 1.45 -14.48 8.29
C GLU A 44 2.09 -14.35 9.69
N GLY A 45 3.42 -14.23 9.77
CA GLY A 45 4.09 -13.99 11.06
C GLY A 45 3.72 -12.66 11.71
N CYS A 46 3.47 -11.61 10.92
CA CYS A 46 3.01 -10.32 11.43
C CYS A 46 1.53 -10.36 11.88
N ASP A 47 0.69 -11.10 11.18
CA ASP A 47 -0.71 -11.34 11.56
C ASP A 47 -0.78 -12.08 12.91
N ASP A 48 0.02 -13.13 13.08
CA ASP A 48 0.16 -13.86 14.36
C ASP A 48 0.66 -12.94 15.48
N ALA A 49 1.68 -12.12 15.20
CA ALA A 49 2.22 -11.16 16.16
C ALA A 49 1.19 -10.09 16.59
N LEU A 50 0.35 -9.61 15.65
CA LEU A 50 -0.75 -8.70 15.95
C LEU A 50 -1.82 -9.39 16.80
N ALA A 51 -2.16 -10.64 16.48
CA ALA A 51 -3.12 -11.43 17.24
C ALA A 51 -2.63 -11.77 18.66
N ALA A 52 -1.32 -11.83 18.86
CA ALA A 52 -0.70 -12.06 20.16
C ALA A 52 -0.57 -10.78 21.01
N ALA A 53 -0.91 -9.61 20.49
CA ALA A 53 -0.81 -8.36 21.24
C ALA A 53 -1.65 -8.40 22.53
N LEU A 54 -1.06 -7.94 23.64
CA LEU A 54 -1.74 -7.87 24.92
C LEU A 54 -2.87 -6.84 24.86
N ALA A 55 -3.99 -7.15 25.52
CA ALA A 55 -5.15 -6.27 25.52
C ALA A 55 -4.79 -4.88 26.10
N GLY A 56 -5.09 -3.83 25.34
CA GLY A 56 -4.76 -2.44 25.71
C GLY A 56 -3.30 -2.05 25.46
N GLU A 57 -2.45 -2.96 24.99
CA GLU A 57 -1.08 -2.65 24.57
C GLU A 57 -0.96 -2.50 23.05
N LYS A 58 0.07 -1.75 22.63
CA LYS A 58 0.41 -1.61 21.22
C LYS A 58 1.26 -2.78 20.76
N ALA A 59 0.88 -3.38 19.64
CA ALA A 59 1.67 -4.45 19.05
C ALA A 59 3.06 -3.91 18.62
N ARG A 60 4.09 -4.69 18.90
CA ARG A 60 5.46 -4.41 18.45
C ARG A 60 5.93 -5.60 17.64
N ILE A 61 6.44 -5.34 16.44
CA ILE A 61 6.89 -6.36 15.51
C ILE A 61 8.22 -5.94 14.91
N CYS A 62 9.21 -6.83 14.95
CA CYS A 62 10.47 -6.64 14.26
C CYS A 62 10.64 -7.71 13.17
N VAL A 63 10.89 -7.28 11.94
CA VAL A 63 11.30 -8.16 10.85
C VAL A 63 12.78 -7.91 10.56
N ALA A 64 13.63 -8.85 10.96
CA ALA A 64 15.08 -8.74 10.83
C ALA A 64 15.60 -9.54 9.63
N LEU A 65 16.48 -8.94 8.85
CA LEU A 65 17.17 -9.57 7.72
C LEU A 65 18.68 -9.50 7.93
N ALA A 66 19.39 -10.61 7.70
CA ALA A 66 20.85 -10.65 7.73
C ALA A 66 21.41 -11.51 6.59
N PRO A 67 22.63 -11.21 6.10
CA PRO A 67 23.25 -12.03 5.07
C PRO A 67 23.64 -13.39 5.65
N ASP A 68 23.46 -14.44 4.86
CA ASP A 68 24.02 -15.76 5.17
C ASP A 68 25.43 -15.87 4.59
N ALA A 69 26.27 -16.73 5.18
CA ALA A 69 27.60 -17.03 4.64
C ALA A 69 27.50 -17.64 3.21
N ASP A 70 26.46 -18.45 2.96
CA ASP A 70 26.07 -18.88 1.63
C ASP A 70 25.18 -17.82 0.97
N LYS A 71 25.70 -17.18 -0.08
CA LYS A 71 25.01 -16.12 -0.85
C LYS A 71 23.70 -16.56 -1.50
N ASN A 72 23.41 -17.86 -1.53
CA ASN A 72 22.13 -18.40 -1.97
C ASN A 72 21.04 -18.34 -0.90
N TYR A 73 21.35 -17.86 0.30
CA TYR A 73 20.42 -17.75 1.42
C TYR A 73 20.50 -16.38 2.10
N ILE A 74 19.47 -16.08 2.87
CA ILE A 74 19.45 -14.99 3.85
C ILE A 74 18.86 -15.51 5.16
N HIS A 75 19.20 -14.85 6.26
CA HIS A 75 18.53 -15.06 7.53
C HIS A 75 17.34 -14.10 7.64
N LEU A 76 16.18 -14.63 8.00
CA LEU A 76 14.97 -13.90 8.34
C LEU A 76 14.60 -14.20 9.79
N ALA A 77 14.23 -13.17 10.55
CA ALA A 77 13.49 -13.36 11.79
C ALA A 77 12.27 -12.43 11.85
N VAL A 78 11.14 -12.94 12.36
CA VAL A 78 9.96 -12.15 12.73
C VAL A 78 9.78 -12.31 14.23
N ALA A 79 9.82 -11.21 14.98
CA ALA A 79 9.73 -11.21 16.43
C ALA A 79 8.61 -10.28 16.91
N ASP A 80 7.97 -10.69 18.01
CA ASP A 80 6.93 -9.90 18.67
C ASP A 80 7.12 -9.87 20.20
N TRP A 81 6.38 -8.95 20.83
CA TRP A 81 6.34 -8.73 22.28
C TRP A 81 4.93 -8.91 22.82
N GLY A 82 4.21 -9.90 22.29
CA GLY A 82 2.86 -10.26 22.70
C GLY A 82 2.81 -11.21 23.90
N CYS A 83 1.73 -11.98 24.00
CA CYS A 83 1.50 -12.94 25.07
C CYS A 83 2.38 -14.20 25.00
N GLY A 84 3.03 -14.48 23.86
CA GLY A 84 3.81 -15.69 23.64
C GLY A 84 2.99 -16.98 23.77
N MET A 85 3.69 -18.11 23.83
CA MET A 85 3.08 -19.44 23.94
C MET A 85 3.72 -20.24 25.07
N ASP A 86 2.88 -21.00 25.78
CA ASP A 86 3.35 -22.14 26.58
C ASP A 86 3.51 -23.39 25.69
N LEU A 87 3.94 -24.51 26.28
CA LEU A 87 4.15 -25.75 25.56
C LEU A 87 2.88 -26.25 24.85
N ALA A 88 1.71 -26.12 25.47
CA ALA A 88 0.45 -26.58 24.89
C ALA A 88 0.02 -25.72 23.70
N ALA A 89 0.12 -24.39 23.83
CA ALA A 89 -0.15 -23.44 22.77
C ALA A 89 0.82 -23.60 21.59
N LEU A 90 2.12 -23.78 21.86
CA LEU A 90 3.13 -24.06 20.83
C LEU A 90 2.84 -25.38 20.10
N THR A 91 2.48 -26.42 20.86
CA THR A 91 2.09 -27.72 20.28
C THR A 91 0.88 -27.57 19.36
N ASN A 92 -0.13 -26.80 19.75
CA ASN A 92 -1.31 -26.53 18.94
C ASN A 92 -0.99 -25.70 17.69
N ALA A 93 -0.12 -24.69 17.79
CA ALA A 93 0.27 -23.83 16.67
C ALA A 93 0.96 -24.62 15.54
N LEU A 94 1.68 -25.69 15.89
CA LEU A 94 2.34 -26.56 14.93
C LEU A 94 1.43 -27.63 14.31
N GLN A 95 0.19 -27.78 14.78
CA GLN A 95 -0.78 -28.67 14.16
C GLN A 95 -1.39 -27.99 12.94
N LEU A 96 -1.44 -28.68 11.81
CA LEU A 96 -2.03 -28.13 10.61
C LEU A 96 -3.56 -28.08 10.74
N GLY A 97 -4.16 -26.91 10.56
CA GLY A 97 -5.62 -26.72 10.60
C GLY A 97 -6.20 -26.71 12.00
N SER A 98 -5.37 -26.63 13.04
CA SER A 98 -5.85 -26.44 14.41
C SER A 98 -6.52 -25.08 14.57
N ALA A 99 -7.63 -25.04 15.30
CA ALA A 99 -8.28 -23.78 15.64
C ALA A 99 -7.31 -22.90 16.46
N PRO A 100 -7.20 -21.60 16.12
CA PRO A 100 -6.48 -20.65 16.96
C PRO A 100 -7.10 -20.59 18.35
N LEU A 101 -6.28 -20.31 19.36
CA LEU A 101 -6.74 -20.10 20.74
C LEU A 101 -7.40 -18.74 20.94
N THR A 102 -7.21 -17.80 20.00
CA THR A 102 -7.78 -16.45 20.05
C THR A 102 -8.94 -16.30 19.06
N ASN A 103 -9.84 -15.37 19.35
CA ASN A 103 -10.93 -14.97 18.44
C ASN A 103 -10.45 -13.98 17.36
N SER A 104 -9.14 -13.76 17.22
CA SER A 104 -8.61 -12.84 16.24
C SER A 104 -8.85 -13.36 14.83
N ARG A 105 -9.45 -12.51 13.99
CA ARG A 105 -9.66 -12.81 12.57
C ARG A 105 -8.36 -12.96 11.80
N LEU A 106 -7.28 -12.35 12.27
CA LEU A 106 -5.96 -12.50 11.67
C LEU A 106 -5.47 -13.96 11.68
N ASN A 107 -6.09 -14.87 12.44
CA ASN A 107 -5.67 -16.27 12.52
C ASN A 107 -6.73 -17.24 11.98
N GLU A 108 -7.69 -16.79 11.18
CA GLU A 108 -8.96 -17.45 10.83
C GLU A 108 -8.92 -18.94 10.44
N HIS A 109 -7.84 -19.47 9.85
CA HIS A 109 -7.85 -20.83 9.30
C HIS A 109 -6.93 -21.84 10.03
N GLY A 110 -5.95 -21.39 10.82
CA GLY A 110 -5.00 -22.31 11.48
C GLY A 110 -3.97 -22.97 10.55
N TYR A 111 -3.77 -22.41 9.36
CA TYR A 111 -2.78 -22.89 8.38
C TYR A 111 -1.61 -21.92 8.16
N GLY A 112 -1.76 -20.64 8.56
CA GLY A 112 -0.87 -19.53 8.21
C GLY A 112 0.60 -19.78 8.56
N LEU A 113 0.90 -19.96 9.86
CA LEU A 113 2.26 -20.19 10.35
C LEU A 113 2.94 -21.38 9.67
N ASN A 114 2.26 -22.53 9.62
CA ASN A 114 2.82 -23.76 9.04
C ASN A 114 3.08 -23.62 7.54
N ASN A 115 2.19 -22.93 6.82
CA ASN A 115 2.37 -22.63 5.41
C ASN A 115 3.53 -21.65 5.18
N ALA A 116 3.64 -20.61 6.00
CA ALA A 116 4.73 -19.65 5.94
C ALA A 116 6.08 -20.31 6.19
N LEU A 117 6.21 -21.14 7.23
CA LEU A 117 7.43 -21.88 7.53
C LEU A 117 7.81 -22.84 6.40
N ALA A 118 6.84 -23.60 5.88
CA ALA A 118 7.08 -24.50 4.75
C ALA A 118 7.51 -23.73 3.50
N CYS A 119 6.84 -22.64 3.14
CA CYS A 119 7.17 -21.86 1.94
C CYS A 119 8.50 -21.12 2.07
N LEU A 120 8.73 -20.40 3.18
CA LEU A 120 9.93 -19.59 3.39
C LEU A 120 11.20 -20.43 3.49
N SER A 121 11.10 -21.64 4.07
CA SER A 121 12.24 -22.58 4.15
C SER A 121 12.45 -23.40 2.87
N GLY A 122 11.58 -23.28 1.86
CA GLY A 122 11.61 -24.14 0.68
C GLY A 122 11.19 -25.60 0.96
N GLY A 123 10.45 -25.83 2.04
CA GLY A 123 9.81 -27.08 2.43
C GLY A 123 10.65 -27.98 3.33
N THR A 124 11.98 -27.95 3.18
CA THR A 124 12.91 -28.77 3.97
C THR A 124 14.06 -27.97 4.56
N GLY A 125 14.06 -26.65 4.43
CA GLY A 125 15.10 -25.79 4.98
C GLY A 125 14.93 -25.53 6.47
N ASP A 126 15.95 -24.89 7.04
CA ASP A 126 16.04 -24.66 8.48
C ASP A 126 15.16 -23.51 8.93
N TRP A 127 14.44 -23.74 10.02
CA TRP A 127 13.70 -22.71 10.75
C TRP A 127 13.65 -23.09 12.22
N CYS A 128 13.39 -22.12 13.09
CA CYS A 128 13.04 -22.40 14.48
C CYS A 128 12.08 -21.35 15.02
N ILE A 129 11.31 -21.74 16.03
CA ILE A 129 10.48 -20.83 16.82
C ILE A 129 11.04 -20.84 18.24
N TYR A 130 11.29 -19.66 18.77
CA TYR A 130 11.48 -19.42 20.20
C TYR A 130 10.22 -18.76 20.74
N THR A 131 9.69 -19.21 21.86
CA THR A 131 8.52 -18.57 22.48
C THR A 131 8.50 -18.77 23.99
N ARG A 132 7.97 -17.78 24.72
CA ARG A 132 7.71 -17.87 26.15
C ARG A 132 6.45 -17.08 26.49
N SER A 133 5.59 -17.63 27.34
CA SER A 133 4.40 -16.94 27.82
C SER A 133 4.66 -16.00 28.99
N GLN A 134 5.79 -16.17 29.68
CA GLN A 134 6.24 -15.37 30.82
C GLN A 134 7.77 -15.19 30.76
N PRO A 135 8.34 -14.20 31.47
CA PRO A 135 9.79 -14.07 31.60
C PRO A 135 10.41 -15.37 32.13
N GLY A 136 11.44 -15.85 31.44
CA GLY A 136 12.02 -17.18 31.70
C GLY A 136 12.68 -17.77 30.46
N PRO A 137 13.00 -19.07 30.49
CA PRO A 137 13.50 -19.78 29.32
C PRO A 137 12.46 -19.80 28.20
N TYR A 138 12.94 -19.85 26.96
CA TYR A 138 12.12 -20.03 25.77
C TYR A 138 11.91 -21.51 25.50
N TYR A 139 10.69 -21.89 25.14
CA TYR A 139 10.49 -23.09 24.36
C TYR A 139 11.03 -22.86 22.95
N LYS A 140 11.92 -23.75 22.52
CA LYS A 140 12.48 -23.78 21.16
C LYS A 140 12.07 -25.05 20.45
N VAL A 141 11.59 -24.90 19.23
CA VAL A 141 11.34 -25.99 18.31
C VAL A 141 11.97 -25.65 16.96
N SER A 142 12.61 -26.63 16.34
CA SER A 142 13.33 -26.44 15.08
C SER A 142 12.77 -27.35 14.00
N GLY A 143 12.66 -26.80 12.79
CA GLY A 143 12.40 -27.53 11.57
C GLY A 143 13.62 -28.27 11.03
N PRO A 144 13.47 -28.99 9.90
CA PRO A 144 12.25 -29.08 9.11
C PRO A 144 11.13 -29.85 9.82
N PHE A 145 9.89 -29.71 9.35
CA PHE A 145 8.76 -30.44 9.92
C PHE A 145 8.95 -31.96 9.80
N ASP A 146 8.62 -32.67 10.87
CA ASP A 146 8.57 -34.13 10.93
C ASP A 146 7.35 -34.59 11.75
N LEU A 147 7.03 -35.89 11.71
CA LEU A 147 5.91 -36.49 12.45
C LEU A 147 6.05 -36.32 13.97
N LYS A 148 7.29 -36.18 14.44
CA LYS A 148 7.66 -35.95 15.82
C LYS A 148 8.69 -34.83 15.86
N MET A 149 8.44 -33.82 16.67
CA MET A 149 9.35 -32.70 16.85
C MET A 149 9.74 -32.60 18.33
N THR A 150 10.94 -32.10 18.58
CA THR A 150 11.46 -31.91 19.93
C THR A 150 11.41 -30.44 20.29
N VAL A 151 10.80 -30.13 21.44
CA VAL A 151 10.78 -28.82 22.06
C VAL A 151 11.76 -28.82 23.21
N THR A 152 12.71 -27.89 23.22
CA THR A 152 13.70 -27.74 24.30
C THR A 152 13.57 -26.40 24.98
N GLU A 153 13.90 -26.32 26.27
CA GLU A 153 14.02 -25.04 26.96
C GLU A 153 15.41 -24.40 26.74
N GLU A 154 15.45 -23.14 26.31
CA GLU A 154 16.68 -22.37 26.12
C GLU A 154 16.61 -21.00 26.81
N THR A 155 17.63 -20.66 27.60
CA THR A 155 17.68 -19.37 28.32
C THR A 155 18.00 -18.17 27.43
N HIS A 156 18.60 -18.41 26.26
CA HIS A 156 19.04 -17.37 25.34
C HIS A 156 18.66 -17.71 23.90
N LEU A 157 18.28 -16.68 23.14
CA LEU A 157 18.02 -16.81 21.70
C LEU A 157 19.33 -17.09 20.96
N GLN A 158 19.42 -18.24 20.30
CA GLN A 158 20.55 -18.59 19.43
C GLN A 158 20.22 -18.19 17.99
N LEU A 159 20.43 -16.91 17.67
CA LEU A 159 20.20 -16.37 16.33
C LEU A 159 21.54 -16.12 15.61
N PRO A 160 21.59 -16.31 14.28
CA PRO A 160 22.75 -15.94 13.47
C PRO A 160 23.23 -14.50 13.68
N GLU A 161 24.54 -14.30 13.57
CA GLU A 161 25.16 -12.97 13.68
C GLU A 161 24.55 -11.99 12.67
N GLY A 162 24.32 -10.75 13.11
CA GLY A 162 23.76 -9.69 12.28
C GLY A 162 22.24 -9.62 12.24
N LEU A 163 21.51 -10.63 12.77
CA LEU A 163 20.08 -10.48 13.06
C LEU A 163 19.89 -9.56 14.27
N ASN A 164 19.28 -8.42 14.04
CA ASN A 164 18.99 -7.43 15.08
C ASN A 164 17.48 -7.32 15.28
N LEU A 165 16.96 -7.74 16.43
CA LEU A 165 15.52 -7.71 16.71
C LEU A 165 14.99 -6.34 17.17
N GLN A 166 15.82 -5.28 17.09
CA GLN A 166 15.49 -3.89 17.45
C GLN A 166 15.24 -3.66 18.96
N TRP A 167 14.43 -4.50 19.60
CA TRP A 167 14.09 -4.44 21.01
C TRP A 167 14.57 -5.70 21.75
N LEU A 168 14.77 -5.57 23.06
CA LEU A 168 15.19 -6.68 23.93
C LEU A 168 13.99 -7.52 24.34
N ASP A 169 14.25 -8.78 24.71
CA ASP A 169 13.27 -9.65 25.38
C ASP A 169 11.96 -9.89 24.60
N PRO A 170 12.02 -10.33 23.32
CA PRO A 170 10.80 -10.73 22.61
C PRO A 170 10.06 -11.86 23.32
N SER A 171 8.76 -11.94 23.10
CA SER A 171 7.94 -13.06 23.59
C SER A 171 8.03 -14.24 22.65
N THR A 172 7.98 -13.99 21.34
CA THR A 172 8.13 -15.00 20.29
C THR A 172 9.08 -14.51 19.20
N VAL A 173 9.90 -15.42 18.68
CA VAL A 173 10.78 -15.20 17.53
C VAL A 173 10.67 -16.37 16.58
N ILE A 174 10.25 -16.11 15.34
CA ILE A 174 10.24 -17.06 14.24
C ILE A 174 11.47 -16.77 13.38
N TYR A 175 12.42 -17.70 13.33
CA TYR A 175 13.61 -17.64 12.50
C TYR A 175 13.48 -18.60 11.31
N VAL A 176 13.88 -18.15 10.12
CA VAL A 176 13.96 -18.98 8.91
C VAL A 176 15.24 -18.68 8.14
N ARG A 177 15.94 -19.73 7.69
CA ARG A 177 17.01 -19.64 6.70
C ARG A 177 16.40 -19.71 5.31
N VAL A 178 16.24 -18.56 4.66
CA VAL A 178 15.42 -18.40 3.46
C VAL A 178 16.28 -18.49 2.19
N PRO A 179 15.93 -19.35 1.22
CA PRO A 179 16.56 -19.33 -0.10
C PRO A 179 16.40 -17.96 -0.78
N MET A 180 17.49 -17.41 -1.30
CA MET A 180 17.53 -16.13 -2.00
C MET A 180 16.54 -16.09 -3.18
N ALA A 181 16.28 -17.23 -3.83
CA ALA A 181 15.28 -17.34 -4.89
C ALA A 181 13.86 -17.01 -4.38
N ILE A 182 13.52 -17.43 -3.16
CA ILE A 182 12.28 -17.06 -2.49
C ILE A 182 12.33 -15.60 -2.07
N ALA A 183 13.41 -15.15 -1.40
CA ALA A 183 13.54 -13.75 -0.96
C ALA A 183 13.35 -12.73 -2.11
N ARG A 184 13.85 -13.04 -3.31
CA ARG A 184 13.68 -12.21 -4.52
C ARG A 184 12.25 -12.11 -5.04
N THR A 185 11.33 -12.96 -4.59
CA THR A 185 9.89 -12.85 -4.94
C THR A 185 9.20 -11.63 -4.31
N LEU A 186 9.88 -10.95 -3.38
CA LEU A 186 9.52 -9.62 -2.90
C LEU A 186 9.49 -8.56 -4.04
N GLN A 187 10.21 -8.83 -5.12
CA GLN A 187 10.26 -7.95 -6.30
C GLN A 187 9.32 -8.46 -7.39
N ARG A 188 8.81 -7.55 -8.22
CA ARG A 188 8.08 -7.93 -9.44
C ARG A 188 8.99 -8.74 -10.37
N GLN A 189 8.40 -9.69 -11.12
CA GLN A 189 9.09 -10.74 -11.88
C GLN A 189 10.20 -10.27 -12.86
N GLY A 190 10.28 -8.99 -13.23
CA GLY A 190 11.31 -8.43 -14.12
C GLY A 190 12.60 -7.90 -13.45
N ASN A 191 12.66 -7.72 -12.12
CA ASN A 191 13.74 -6.96 -11.47
C ASN A 191 14.74 -7.79 -10.63
N ARG A 192 14.68 -9.12 -10.76
CA ARG A 192 15.34 -10.13 -9.88
C ARG A 192 16.88 -10.13 -9.84
N LYS A 193 17.55 -9.18 -10.51
CA LYS A 193 19.03 -9.08 -10.54
C LYS A 193 19.58 -8.29 -9.34
N LEU A 194 18.80 -7.40 -8.74
CA LEU A 194 19.21 -6.58 -7.58
C LEU A 194 18.96 -7.36 -6.27
N SER A 195 20.00 -7.54 -5.45
CA SER A 195 19.98 -8.51 -4.33
C SER A 195 20.46 -7.95 -2.99
N ASP A 196 20.76 -6.65 -2.87
CA ASP A 196 21.23 -6.14 -1.59
C ASP A 196 20.08 -6.07 -0.57
N LEU A 197 20.40 -6.36 0.69
CA LEU A 197 19.41 -6.43 1.76
C LEU A 197 18.77 -5.07 2.06
N ALA A 198 19.46 -3.95 1.81
CA ALA A 198 18.88 -2.63 2.03
C ALA A 198 17.78 -2.34 1.00
N THR A 199 17.97 -2.72 -0.26
CA THR A 199 16.94 -2.69 -1.30
C THR A 199 15.78 -3.61 -0.93
N LEU A 200 16.04 -4.87 -0.54
CA LEU A 200 15.00 -5.81 -0.12
C LEU A 200 14.19 -5.24 1.06
N ARG A 201 14.84 -4.64 2.06
CA ARG A 201 14.14 -3.96 3.16
C ARG A 201 13.17 -2.89 2.66
N LEU A 202 13.53 -2.07 1.68
CA LEU A 202 12.62 -1.03 1.16
C LEU A 202 11.38 -1.62 0.48
N TRP A 203 11.55 -2.70 -0.30
CA TRP A 203 10.41 -3.43 -0.88
C TRP A 203 9.52 -4.05 0.22
N LEU A 204 10.13 -4.60 1.27
CA LEU A 204 9.40 -5.20 2.38
C LEU A 204 8.64 -4.14 3.19
N ILE A 205 9.25 -3.00 3.47
CA ILE A 205 8.59 -1.83 4.08
C ILE A 205 7.39 -1.41 3.25
N GLU A 206 7.50 -1.43 1.91
CA GLU A 206 6.37 -1.12 1.04
C GLU A 206 5.21 -2.12 1.20
N HIS A 207 5.51 -3.43 1.20
CA HIS A 207 4.50 -4.47 1.43
C HIS A 207 3.83 -4.35 2.79
N LEU A 208 4.61 -4.22 3.86
CA LEU A 208 4.10 -4.10 5.23
C LEU A 208 3.28 -2.82 5.43
N GLY A 209 3.76 -1.71 4.87
CA GLY A 209 3.09 -0.41 4.97
C GLY A 209 1.74 -0.39 4.26
N VAL A 210 1.59 -1.13 3.15
CA VAL A 210 0.29 -1.34 2.49
C VAL A 210 -0.57 -2.31 3.31
N ALA A 211 -0.04 -3.48 3.65
CA ALA A 211 -0.77 -4.56 4.31
C ALA A 211 -1.38 -4.13 5.66
N TYR A 212 -0.65 -3.32 6.42
CA TYR A 212 -0.97 -2.94 7.80
C TYR A 212 -1.23 -1.44 7.98
N ARG A 213 -1.49 -0.67 6.91
CA ARG A 213 -1.71 0.79 7.05
C ARG A 213 -2.73 1.14 8.13
N GLY A 214 -3.82 0.38 8.28
CA GLY A 214 -4.83 0.64 9.31
C GLY A 214 -4.34 0.43 10.75
N TYR A 215 -3.29 -0.37 10.97
CA TYR A 215 -2.63 -0.51 12.27
C TYR A 215 -1.53 0.54 12.51
N LEU A 216 -0.95 1.07 11.43
CA LEU A 216 0.18 2.00 11.42
C LEU A 216 -0.25 3.47 11.36
N GLU A 217 -1.48 3.74 10.90
CA GLU A 217 -2.13 5.05 10.95
C GLU A 217 -2.28 5.52 12.40
N LEU A 218 -2.14 6.84 12.61
CA LEU A 218 -2.39 7.44 13.91
C LEU A 218 -3.89 7.39 14.19
N ASP A 219 -4.26 6.85 15.35
CA ASP A 219 -5.62 6.93 15.82
C ASP A 219 -6.01 8.41 16.03
N PRO A 220 -7.17 8.88 15.53
CA PRO A 220 -7.55 10.29 15.59
C PRO A 220 -7.69 10.86 17.00
N VAL A 221 -7.89 9.99 18.01
CA VAL A 221 -8.11 10.40 19.40
C VAL A 221 -6.80 10.33 20.19
N THR A 222 -6.12 9.18 20.14
CA THR A 222 -4.89 8.94 20.91
C THR A 222 -3.64 9.50 20.23
N LEU A 223 -3.71 9.80 18.92
CA LEU A 223 -2.59 10.23 18.09
C LEU A 223 -1.42 9.23 18.06
N GLU A 224 -1.71 7.97 18.32
CA GLU A 224 -0.74 6.89 18.33
C GLU A 224 -1.19 5.73 17.45
N PRO A 225 -0.26 4.99 16.81
CA PRO A 225 -0.61 3.83 16.03
C PRO A 225 -0.93 2.64 16.93
N SER A 226 -1.76 1.72 16.44
CA SER A 226 -2.09 0.47 17.14
C SER A 226 -0.95 -0.55 17.10
N ALA A 227 -0.07 -0.44 16.11
CA ALA A 227 1.13 -1.27 15.98
C ALA A 227 2.36 -0.45 15.59
N LYS A 228 3.54 -0.94 15.96
CA LYS A 228 4.83 -0.48 15.46
C LYS A 228 5.57 -1.65 14.82
N ILE A 229 5.86 -1.51 13.53
CA ILE A 229 6.64 -2.51 12.79
C ILE A 229 7.98 -1.89 12.41
N ALA A 230 9.07 -2.58 12.76
CA ALA A 230 10.44 -2.22 12.37
C ALA A 230 11.00 -3.28 11.42
N VAL A 231 11.78 -2.84 10.43
CA VAL A 231 12.55 -3.73 9.56
C VAL A 231 14.04 -3.43 9.69
N THR A 232 14.81 -4.43 10.11
CA THR A 232 16.25 -4.28 10.37
C THR A 232 17.09 -5.01 9.33
N VAL A 233 18.26 -4.43 9.03
CA VAL A 233 19.34 -5.05 8.25
C VAL A 233 20.64 -4.73 8.97
N GLY A 234 21.23 -5.74 9.62
CA GLY A 234 22.33 -5.51 10.55
C GLY A 234 21.93 -4.51 11.65
N GLN A 235 22.77 -3.50 11.89
CA GLN A 235 22.49 -2.45 12.88
C GLN A 235 21.54 -1.35 12.37
N SER A 236 21.19 -1.35 11.08
CA SER A 236 20.28 -0.36 10.52
C SER A 236 18.83 -0.77 10.72
N SER A 237 18.04 0.11 11.33
CA SER A 237 16.60 -0.10 11.57
C SER A 237 15.77 0.98 10.91
N MET A 238 14.63 0.59 10.32
CA MET A 238 13.65 1.52 9.77
C MET A 238 12.24 1.14 10.22
N LEU A 239 11.47 2.12 10.67
CA LEU A 239 10.05 1.94 10.96
C LEU A 239 9.25 1.89 9.66
N VAL A 240 8.24 1.03 9.64
CA VAL A 240 7.30 0.93 8.53
C VAL A 240 6.26 2.06 8.65
N PRO A 241 6.14 2.97 7.66
CA PRO A 241 5.07 3.96 7.65
C PRO A 241 3.77 3.36 7.12
N PRO A 242 2.59 3.91 7.48
CA PRO A 242 1.36 3.58 6.78
C PRO A 242 1.43 4.05 5.32
N ILE A 243 1.14 3.16 4.37
CA ILE A 243 1.16 3.48 2.93
C ILE A 243 -0.27 3.60 2.42
N GLN A 244 -0.71 4.85 2.29
CA GLN A 244 -2.01 5.21 1.74
C GLN A 244 -2.08 4.96 0.24
N VAL A 245 -3.30 4.69 -0.26
CA VAL A 245 -3.54 4.70 -1.70
C VAL A 245 -3.29 6.13 -2.21
N PRO A 246 -2.35 6.36 -3.13
CA PRO A 246 -1.96 7.71 -3.55
C PRO A 246 -3.01 8.27 -4.52
N MET A 247 -4.06 8.87 -3.97
CA MET A 247 -5.21 9.37 -4.72
C MET A 247 -5.26 10.90 -4.80
N MET A 248 -5.84 11.38 -5.90
CA MET A 248 -6.33 12.74 -6.11
C MET A 248 -7.77 12.69 -6.67
N MET A 249 -8.52 13.80 -6.54
CA MET A 249 -9.96 13.84 -6.82
C MET A 249 -10.73 12.72 -6.12
N ALA A 250 -10.38 12.43 -4.86
CA ALA A 250 -11.02 11.34 -4.13
C ALA A 250 -12.51 11.63 -3.93
N ARG A 251 -13.34 10.64 -4.25
CA ARG A 251 -14.77 10.58 -3.90
C ARG A 251 -14.94 9.55 -2.81
N THR A 252 -15.92 9.76 -1.95
CA THR A 252 -16.22 8.86 -0.85
C THR A 252 -17.70 8.52 -0.89
N GLU A 253 -17.96 7.25 -1.15
CA GLU A 253 -19.29 6.67 -1.16
C GLU A 253 -19.48 5.89 0.14
N LYS A 254 -20.64 6.07 0.77
CA LYS A 254 -21.03 5.35 1.98
C LYS A 254 -22.15 4.40 1.60
N LEU A 255 -21.88 3.11 1.77
CA LEU A 255 -22.77 2.03 1.37
C LEU A 255 -23.20 1.28 2.62
N GLU A 256 -24.38 0.67 2.55
CA GLU A 256 -24.89 -0.24 3.57
C GLU A 256 -25.08 -1.60 2.90
N VAL A 257 -24.43 -2.63 3.42
CA VAL A 257 -24.48 -3.98 2.85
C VAL A 257 -24.94 -4.96 3.91
N GLU A 258 -25.91 -5.82 3.58
CA GLU A 258 -26.41 -6.85 4.50
C GLU A 258 -25.50 -8.09 4.49
N LEU A 259 -24.68 -8.25 5.52
CA LEU A 259 -23.75 -9.37 5.70
C LEU A 259 -24.15 -10.17 6.93
N ASP A 260 -24.30 -11.49 6.79
CA ASP A 260 -24.77 -12.38 7.88
C ASP A 260 -26.02 -11.84 8.65
N GLY A 261 -26.97 -11.26 7.91
CA GLY A 261 -28.20 -10.68 8.47
C GLY A 261 -28.02 -9.36 9.24
N GLN A 262 -26.85 -8.73 9.17
CA GLN A 262 -26.56 -7.43 9.77
C GLN A 262 -26.25 -6.38 8.68
N ILE A 263 -26.76 -5.17 8.88
CA ILE A 263 -26.42 -4.04 8.02
C ILE A 263 -25.04 -3.52 8.41
N VAL A 264 -24.08 -3.67 7.51
CA VAL A 264 -22.68 -3.28 7.71
C VAL A 264 -22.40 -2.00 6.92
N PRO A 265 -21.89 -0.94 7.56
CA PRO A 265 -21.47 0.27 6.85
C PRO A 265 -20.15 0.01 6.12
N VAL A 266 -20.12 0.33 4.83
CA VAL A 266 -18.96 0.16 3.96
C VAL A 266 -18.58 1.52 3.39
N ILE A 267 -17.28 1.85 3.44
CA ILE A 267 -16.77 3.10 2.88
C ILE A 267 -15.97 2.77 1.64
N TYR A 268 -16.38 3.33 0.51
CA TYR A 268 -15.65 3.20 -0.74
C TYR A 268 -15.05 4.55 -1.13
N VAL A 269 -13.71 4.61 -1.17
CA VAL A 269 -12.98 5.81 -1.61
C VAL A 269 -12.30 5.52 -2.93
N HIS A 270 -12.52 6.35 -3.94
CA HIS A 270 -11.89 6.16 -5.24
C HIS A 270 -11.53 7.46 -5.92
N GLY A 271 -10.57 7.40 -6.84
CA GLY A 271 -10.13 8.58 -7.57
C GLY A 271 -9.09 8.26 -8.63
N THR A 272 -8.30 9.29 -8.95
CA THR A 272 -7.22 9.19 -9.92
C THR A 272 -5.89 9.06 -9.19
N LEU A 273 -4.95 8.32 -9.78
CA LEU A 273 -3.61 8.09 -9.25
C LEU A 273 -2.82 9.42 -9.17
N ASP A 274 -2.48 9.83 -7.97
CA ASP A 274 -1.56 10.94 -7.72
C ASP A 274 -0.12 10.47 -7.86
N LYS A 275 0.46 10.70 -9.04
CA LYS A 275 1.84 10.32 -9.37
C LYS A 275 2.88 11.01 -8.47
N SER A 276 2.61 12.23 -8.00
CA SER A 276 3.51 12.95 -7.09
C SER A 276 3.52 12.31 -5.71
N LYS A 277 2.35 11.96 -5.16
CA LYS A 277 2.26 11.22 -3.89
C LYS A 277 2.91 9.85 -4.01
N ARG A 278 2.63 9.11 -5.09
CA ARG A 278 3.26 7.81 -5.39
C ARG A 278 4.80 7.89 -5.39
N ASP A 279 5.36 8.95 -5.97
CA ASP A 279 6.80 9.12 -6.11
C ASP A 279 7.53 9.47 -4.80
N HIS A 280 6.79 9.74 -3.72
CA HIS A 280 7.31 10.00 -2.36
C HIS A 280 6.68 9.09 -1.30
N LEU A 281 5.97 8.04 -1.74
CA LEU A 281 5.08 7.24 -0.89
C LEU A 281 5.81 6.38 0.14
N VAL A 282 7.01 5.89 -0.18
CA VAL A 282 7.77 4.95 0.64
C VAL A 282 8.97 5.66 1.22
N LEU A 283 8.84 6.16 2.46
CA LEU A 283 9.89 6.89 3.17
C LEU A 283 10.47 8.06 2.34
N GLY A 284 9.60 8.81 1.66
CA GLY A 284 9.99 9.92 0.78
C GLY A 284 10.48 9.49 -0.61
N GLY A 285 10.54 8.19 -0.88
CA GLY A 285 10.89 7.62 -2.18
C GLY A 285 9.69 7.06 -2.94
N LYS A 286 9.93 6.72 -4.21
CA LYS A 286 8.91 6.19 -5.11
C LYS A 286 8.51 4.76 -4.76
N ALA A 287 7.20 4.50 -4.71
CA ALA A 287 6.65 3.14 -4.65
C ALA A 287 7.18 2.30 -5.81
N ARG A 288 7.56 1.05 -5.55
CA ARG A 288 8.20 0.16 -6.53
C ARG A 288 7.32 -1.03 -6.91
N TYR A 289 6.41 -1.45 -6.03
CA TYR A 289 5.53 -2.59 -6.24
C TYR A 289 4.09 -2.16 -6.54
N TYR A 290 3.54 -1.28 -5.68
CA TYR A 290 2.14 -0.87 -5.71
C TYR A 290 1.96 0.45 -6.46
N TYR A 291 0.74 0.69 -6.93
CA TYR A 291 0.29 1.97 -7.51
C TYR A 291 1.18 2.51 -8.65
N GLN A 292 1.77 1.63 -9.45
CA GLN A 292 2.73 2.01 -10.51
C GLN A 292 2.11 2.78 -11.68
N GLY A 293 0.78 2.82 -11.78
CA GLY A 293 0.09 3.38 -12.95
C GLY A 293 0.15 2.46 -14.15
N THR A 294 0.06 1.15 -13.91
CA THR A 294 0.15 0.08 -14.90
C THR A 294 -1.02 -0.88 -14.76
N GLN A 295 -1.29 -1.68 -15.79
CA GLN A 295 -2.40 -2.64 -15.76
C GLN A 295 -2.41 -3.54 -14.51
N PRO A 296 -1.27 -4.10 -14.02
CA PRO A 296 -1.28 -4.91 -12.81
C PRO A 296 -1.51 -4.15 -11.50
N THR A 297 -1.51 -2.82 -11.50
CA THR A 297 -1.68 -1.99 -10.29
C THR A 297 -2.96 -1.17 -10.28
N GLN A 298 -3.81 -1.28 -11.30
CA GLN A 298 -5.08 -0.58 -11.34
C GLN A 298 -6.17 -1.34 -10.60
N GLY A 299 -7.17 -0.60 -10.13
CA GLY A 299 -8.23 -1.14 -9.29
C GLY A 299 -8.12 -0.63 -7.87
N ILE A 300 -8.82 -1.31 -6.95
CA ILE A 300 -8.95 -0.86 -5.58
C ILE A 300 -8.33 -1.85 -4.61
N ASP A 301 -7.86 -1.35 -3.47
CA ASP A 301 -7.50 -2.20 -2.36
C ASP A 301 -8.73 -2.51 -1.52
N ILE A 302 -8.82 -3.71 -0.96
CA ILE A 302 -9.87 -4.11 -0.02
C ILE A 302 -9.23 -4.21 1.37
N ARG A 303 -9.69 -3.34 2.27
CA ARG A 303 -9.32 -3.30 3.68
C ARG A 303 -10.49 -3.81 4.52
N LEU A 304 -10.20 -4.82 5.33
CA LEU A 304 -11.11 -5.40 6.30
C LEU A 304 -10.58 -5.14 7.69
N GLY A 305 -11.36 -4.39 8.49
CA GLY A 305 -10.86 -3.81 9.73
C GLY A 305 -9.62 -2.95 9.48
N LYS A 306 -8.50 -3.32 10.11
CA LYS A 306 -7.22 -2.62 9.95
C LYS A 306 -6.26 -3.28 8.95
N ARG A 307 -6.65 -4.40 8.32
CA ARG A 307 -5.79 -5.22 7.45
C ARG A 307 -6.23 -5.13 5.98
N VAL A 308 -5.27 -4.88 5.08
CA VAL A 308 -5.53 -4.87 3.62
C VAL A 308 -5.41 -6.28 3.04
N ILE A 309 -6.53 -6.95 2.82
CA ILE A 309 -6.57 -8.37 2.44
C ILE A 309 -6.39 -8.61 0.94
N ALA A 310 -6.68 -7.62 0.10
CA ALA A 310 -6.49 -7.71 -1.34
C ALA A 310 -6.12 -6.35 -1.93
N THR A 311 -5.27 -6.32 -2.95
CA THR A 311 -4.82 -5.07 -3.60
C THR A 311 -5.12 -5.07 -5.08
N ALA A 312 -5.32 -3.88 -5.66
CA ALA A 312 -5.53 -3.68 -7.09
C ALA A 312 -6.64 -4.56 -7.72
N GLN A 313 -7.75 -4.74 -7.00
CA GLN A 313 -8.93 -5.49 -7.44
C GLN A 313 -9.71 -4.69 -8.50
N LEU A 314 -9.98 -5.30 -9.65
CA LEU A 314 -10.70 -4.67 -10.77
C LEU A 314 -11.73 -5.61 -11.38
N GLY A 315 -11.30 -6.53 -12.24
CA GLY A 315 -12.17 -7.51 -12.87
C GLY A 315 -12.81 -8.48 -11.88
N GLU A 316 -12.28 -8.53 -10.66
CA GLU A 316 -12.93 -9.28 -9.58
C GLU A 316 -14.25 -8.63 -9.13
N ILE A 317 -14.34 -7.30 -9.18
CA ILE A 317 -15.47 -6.55 -8.65
C ILE A 317 -16.45 -6.21 -9.78
N TRP A 318 -15.95 -5.58 -10.84
CA TRP A 318 -16.80 -5.03 -11.88
C TRP A 318 -16.88 -5.93 -13.11
N HIS A 319 -18.11 -6.15 -13.54
CA HIS A 319 -18.48 -6.90 -14.73
C HIS A 319 -19.15 -5.97 -15.75
N LYS A 320 -19.09 -6.32 -17.03
CA LYS A 320 -19.84 -5.65 -18.08
C LYS A 320 -21.31 -6.12 -18.06
N GLU A 321 -22.16 -5.46 -18.85
CA GLU A 321 -23.58 -5.83 -19.00
C GLU A 321 -23.78 -7.29 -19.46
N ASP A 322 -22.82 -7.85 -20.20
CA ASP A 322 -22.83 -9.25 -20.64
C ASP A 322 -22.37 -10.26 -19.56
N GLY A 323 -22.13 -9.78 -18.33
CA GLY A 323 -21.64 -10.58 -17.21
C GLY A 323 -20.14 -10.89 -17.26
N THR A 324 -19.40 -10.41 -18.26
CA THR A 324 -17.95 -10.67 -18.34
C THR A 324 -17.14 -9.71 -17.45
N PRO A 325 -16.10 -10.19 -16.73
CA PRO A 325 -15.23 -9.33 -15.94
C PRO A 325 -14.63 -8.18 -16.74
N ILE A 326 -14.53 -6.99 -16.15
CA ILE A 326 -13.78 -5.89 -16.76
C ILE A 326 -12.33 -6.29 -16.90
N SER A 327 -11.85 -6.35 -18.14
CA SER A 327 -10.46 -6.67 -18.44
C SER A 327 -9.55 -5.50 -18.08
N ARG A 328 -8.35 -5.83 -17.62
CA ARG A 328 -7.30 -4.85 -17.38
C ARG A 328 -6.91 -4.17 -18.70
N HIS A 329 -6.88 -2.84 -18.72
CA HIS A 329 -6.56 -2.06 -19.91
C HIS A 329 -5.88 -0.73 -19.55
N ASN A 330 -5.06 -0.18 -20.44
CA ASN A 330 -4.31 1.07 -20.18
C ASN A 330 -5.20 2.26 -19.81
N SER A 331 -6.44 2.27 -20.26
CA SER A 331 -7.42 3.30 -19.91
C SER A 331 -7.77 3.33 -18.42
N TYR A 332 -7.50 2.27 -17.66
CA TYR A 332 -7.73 2.24 -16.22
C TYR A 332 -6.45 2.43 -15.42
N ASN A 333 -5.30 2.69 -16.04
CA ASN A 333 -4.01 2.75 -15.35
C ASN A 333 -3.98 3.80 -14.21
N ASP A 334 -4.74 4.89 -14.36
CA ASP A 334 -4.82 5.94 -13.34
C ASP A 334 -6.00 5.71 -12.36
N PHE A 335 -6.80 4.65 -12.49
CA PHE A 335 -7.88 4.34 -11.55
C PHE A 335 -7.33 3.62 -10.32
N VAL A 336 -7.56 4.21 -9.15
CA VAL A 336 -7.17 3.70 -7.84
C VAL A 336 -8.26 3.98 -6.81
N GLY A 337 -8.34 3.13 -5.78
CA GLY A 337 -9.27 3.30 -4.68
C GLY A 337 -9.00 2.37 -3.52
N GLU A 338 -9.83 2.50 -2.49
CA GLU A 338 -9.86 1.63 -1.33
C GLU A 338 -11.32 1.38 -0.91
N LEU A 339 -11.65 0.11 -0.72
CA LEU A 339 -12.85 -0.33 -0.01
C LEU A 339 -12.48 -0.60 1.45
N ILE A 340 -13.19 0.05 2.38
CA ILE A 340 -12.95 -0.06 3.82
C ILE A 340 -14.19 -0.69 4.45
N LEU A 341 -14.02 -1.94 4.88
CA LEU A 341 -14.97 -2.72 5.65
C LEU A 341 -14.57 -2.64 7.14
N PRO A 342 -15.54 -2.57 8.07
CA PRO A 342 -15.24 -2.54 9.50
C PRO A 342 -14.65 -3.88 9.96
N GLU A 343 -14.24 -3.94 11.22
CA GLU A 343 -13.92 -5.23 11.83
C GLU A 343 -15.19 -6.09 11.89
N LEU A 344 -15.13 -7.29 11.33
CA LEU A 344 -16.27 -8.20 11.23
C LEU A 344 -15.95 -9.54 11.91
N PRO A 345 -16.97 -10.23 12.48
CA PRO A 345 -16.78 -11.55 13.09
C PRO A 345 -16.10 -12.55 12.14
N ARG A 346 -15.43 -13.55 12.72
CA ARG A 346 -14.85 -14.67 11.98
C ARG A 346 -15.94 -15.40 11.18
N GLY A 347 -15.63 -15.80 9.94
CA GLY A 347 -16.57 -16.49 9.06
C GLY A 347 -17.45 -15.60 8.17
N VAL A 348 -17.44 -14.27 8.35
CA VAL A 348 -18.19 -13.32 7.50
C VAL A 348 -17.24 -12.61 6.55
N LEU A 349 -17.31 -12.81 5.23
CA LEU A 349 -16.32 -12.37 4.23
C LEU A 349 -14.99 -13.14 4.32
N ALA A 350 -15.06 -14.46 4.24
CA ALA A 350 -13.92 -15.35 4.31
C ALA A 350 -12.82 -14.98 3.29
N THR A 351 -11.57 -15.21 3.69
CA THR A 351 -10.40 -15.06 2.83
C THR A 351 -9.84 -16.43 2.46
N LEU A 352 -8.96 -16.49 1.46
CA LEU A 352 -8.23 -17.73 1.17
C LEU A 352 -7.36 -18.12 2.38
N ASN A 353 -7.10 -19.43 2.56
CA ASN A 353 -6.33 -19.95 3.70
C ASN A 353 -4.91 -19.34 3.88
N ASN A 354 -4.33 -18.82 2.80
CA ASN A 354 -3.03 -18.14 2.77
C ASN A 354 -3.14 -16.60 2.80
N LYS A 355 -4.36 -16.08 3.01
CA LYS A 355 -4.76 -14.68 3.02
C LYS A 355 -4.23 -13.85 1.84
N THR A 356 -3.99 -14.49 0.71
CA THR A 356 -3.52 -13.80 -0.49
C THR A 356 -4.63 -13.16 -1.31
N GLY A 357 -5.89 -13.36 -0.91
CA GLY A 357 -7.06 -12.81 -1.58
C GLY A 357 -8.37 -13.23 -0.93
N ILE A 358 -9.46 -12.87 -1.59
CA ILE A 358 -10.85 -13.14 -1.23
C ILE A 358 -11.24 -14.59 -1.56
N ASP A 359 -12.13 -15.20 -0.77
CA ASP A 359 -12.76 -16.47 -1.12
C ASP A 359 -14.02 -16.23 -1.95
N ARG A 360 -13.99 -16.62 -3.23
CA ARG A 360 -15.12 -16.46 -4.15
C ARG A 360 -16.29 -17.41 -3.87
N ASN A 361 -16.11 -18.40 -3.01
CA ASN A 361 -17.20 -19.30 -2.63
C ASN A 361 -18.04 -18.73 -1.48
N ASP A 362 -17.62 -17.61 -0.88
CA ASP A 362 -18.41 -16.92 0.13
C ASP A 362 -19.39 -15.94 -0.56
N PRO A 363 -20.72 -16.19 -0.44
CA PRO A 363 -21.74 -15.38 -1.10
C PRO A 363 -21.84 -13.95 -0.56
N ASP A 364 -21.32 -13.67 0.63
CA ASP A 364 -21.33 -12.31 1.19
C ASP A 364 -20.39 -11.37 0.41
N TRP A 365 -19.34 -11.90 -0.27
CA TRP A 365 -18.53 -11.10 -1.18
C TRP A 365 -19.32 -10.59 -2.39
N ASP A 366 -20.25 -11.39 -2.90
CA ASP A 366 -21.07 -11.00 -4.05
C ASP A 366 -21.95 -9.80 -3.70
N LYS A 367 -22.54 -9.78 -2.50
CA LYS A 367 -23.32 -8.64 -2.01
C LYS A 367 -22.50 -7.35 -1.93
N VAL A 368 -21.26 -7.44 -1.48
CA VAL A 368 -20.32 -6.29 -1.44
C VAL A 368 -20.02 -5.80 -2.85
N PHE A 369 -19.82 -6.70 -3.81
CA PHE A 369 -19.51 -6.32 -5.20
C PHE A 369 -20.74 -5.81 -5.95
N GLU A 370 -21.93 -6.33 -5.68
CA GLU A 370 -23.20 -5.79 -6.17
C GLU A 370 -23.39 -4.33 -5.72
N ALA A 371 -23.14 -4.03 -4.44
CA ALA A 371 -23.20 -2.66 -3.94
C ALA A 371 -22.18 -1.72 -4.63
N LEU A 372 -21.01 -2.25 -5.04
CA LEU A 372 -20.00 -1.49 -5.78
C LEU A 372 -20.27 -1.35 -7.28
N ALA A 373 -21.21 -2.12 -7.83
CA ALA A 373 -21.54 -2.11 -9.25
C ALA A 373 -22.08 -0.75 -9.71
N GLU A 374 -22.73 -0.01 -8.80
CA GLU A 374 -23.22 1.37 -9.04
C GLU A 374 -22.08 2.39 -9.24
N PHE A 375 -20.85 2.04 -8.85
CA PHE A 375 -19.69 2.93 -8.87
C PHE A 375 -18.54 2.35 -9.71
N PRO A 376 -18.73 2.20 -11.04
CA PRO A 376 -17.76 1.53 -11.90
C PRO A 376 -16.46 2.33 -12.06
N PRO A 377 -15.35 1.65 -12.41
CA PRO A 377 -14.07 2.29 -12.66
C PRO A 377 -14.16 3.24 -13.86
N GLN A 378 -13.63 4.45 -13.69
CA GLN A 378 -13.63 5.44 -14.78
C GLN A 378 -12.45 5.21 -15.74
N LYS A 379 -12.76 5.09 -17.03
CA LYS A 379 -11.73 5.09 -18.09
C LYS A 379 -11.13 6.48 -18.22
N ASN A 380 -9.82 6.55 -18.40
CA ASN A 380 -9.03 7.77 -18.58
C ASN A 380 -9.35 8.81 -17.50
N ALA A 381 -9.44 8.37 -16.23
CA ALA A 381 -9.86 9.18 -15.09
C ALA A 381 -9.10 10.51 -14.96
N ALA A 382 -7.82 10.56 -15.37
CA ALA A 382 -7.04 11.78 -15.42
C ALA A 382 -7.59 12.85 -16.39
N THR A 383 -8.06 12.43 -17.57
CA THR A 383 -8.69 13.34 -18.55
C THR A 383 -10.08 13.76 -18.07
N PHE A 384 -10.86 12.81 -17.56
CA PHE A 384 -12.18 13.10 -17.00
C PHE A 384 -12.10 14.11 -15.84
N SER A 385 -11.10 13.98 -14.97
CA SER A 385 -10.87 14.92 -13.86
C SER A 385 -10.41 16.30 -14.31
N GLU A 386 -9.69 16.44 -15.42
CA GLU A 386 -9.39 17.77 -16.00
C GLU A 386 -10.68 18.48 -16.42
N ASP A 387 -11.64 17.77 -17.02
CA ASP A 387 -12.94 18.35 -17.38
C ASP A 387 -13.79 18.72 -16.15
N GLU A 388 -13.73 17.94 -15.07
CA GLU A 388 -14.39 18.28 -13.81
C GLU A 388 -13.75 19.51 -13.14
N LEU A 389 -12.42 19.60 -13.19
CA LEU A 389 -11.68 20.74 -12.68
C LEU A 389 -12.09 22.02 -13.45
N LYS A 390 -12.21 21.95 -14.78
CA LYS A 390 -12.74 23.05 -15.62
C LYS A 390 -14.14 23.45 -15.16
N LYS A 391 -15.08 22.50 -15.06
CA LYS A 391 -16.46 22.78 -14.61
C LYS A 391 -16.51 23.41 -13.21
N LYS A 392 -15.70 22.92 -12.26
CA LYS A 392 -15.64 23.48 -10.90
C LYS A 392 -15.05 24.89 -10.92
N TRP A 393 -14.00 25.12 -11.68
CA TRP A 393 -13.40 26.44 -11.83
C TRP A 393 -14.36 27.44 -12.47
N MET A 394 -15.08 27.04 -13.52
CA MET A 394 -16.10 27.88 -14.14
C MET A 394 -17.18 28.29 -13.15
N LYS A 395 -17.63 27.37 -12.28
CA LYS A 395 -18.59 27.68 -11.19
C LYS A 395 -18.02 28.68 -10.19
N ILE A 396 -16.75 28.56 -9.80
CA ILE A 396 -16.09 29.49 -8.88
C ILE A 396 -16.00 30.89 -9.50
N LEU A 397 -15.58 31.00 -10.76
CA LEU A 397 -15.51 32.26 -11.47
C LEU A 397 -16.88 32.93 -11.58
N LYS A 398 -17.91 32.17 -11.98
CA LYS A 398 -19.28 32.66 -12.10
C LYS A 398 -19.89 33.04 -10.74
N ALA A 399 -19.51 32.36 -9.66
CA ALA A 399 -19.93 32.74 -8.31
C ALA A 399 -19.23 34.02 -7.82
N ALA A 400 -17.96 34.22 -8.18
CA ALA A 400 -17.21 35.42 -7.83
C ALA A 400 -17.68 36.65 -8.63
N ASN A 401 -17.98 36.47 -9.91
CA ASN A 401 -18.49 37.51 -10.81
C ASN A 401 -19.70 36.97 -11.61
N PRO A 402 -20.93 37.12 -11.10
CA PRO A 402 -22.14 36.59 -11.75
C PRO A 402 -22.41 37.14 -13.15
N GLU A 403 -21.96 38.36 -13.43
CA GLU A 403 -22.15 39.03 -14.73
C GLU A 403 -21.17 38.54 -15.80
N ASP A 404 -20.05 37.91 -15.41
CA ASP A 404 -19.03 37.47 -16.37
C ASP A 404 -19.51 36.27 -17.21
N GLU A 405 -19.28 36.30 -18.52
CA GLU A 405 -19.47 35.17 -19.40
C GLU A 405 -18.28 34.20 -19.26
N VAL A 406 -18.52 33.09 -18.55
CA VAL A 406 -17.52 32.05 -18.31
C VAL A 406 -17.84 30.82 -19.17
N THR A 407 -16.93 30.43 -20.07
CA THR A 407 -17.16 29.38 -21.07
C THR A 407 -15.90 28.55 -21.37
N SER A 408 -16.10 27.31 -21.82
CA SER A 408 -15.06 26.40 -22.36
C SER A 408 -15.23 26.14 -23.87
N GLU A 409 -16.13 26.87 -24.54
CA GLU A 409 -16.52 26.62 -25.93
C GLU A 409 -15.76 27.48 -26.96
N ILE A 410 -14.78 28.27 -26.51
CA ILE A 410 -13.98 29.11 -27.41
C ILE A 410 -12.91 28.26 -28.10
N CYS A 411 -13.09 28.05 -29.39
CA CYS A 411 -12.10 27.46 -30.29
C CYS A 411 -11.24 28.56 -30.88
N VAL A 412 -9.93 28.34 -30.87
CA VAL A 412 -8.94 29.13 -31.59
C VAL A 412 -8.23 28.28 -32.65
N TRP A 413 -7.68 28.94 -33.66
CA TRP A 413 -6.97 28.33 -34.78
C TRP A 413 -7.86 27.50 -35.72
N PRO A 414 -7.49 27.36 -37.01
CA PRO A 414 -8.23 26.53 -37.95
C PRO A 414 -8.36 25.06 -37.55
N THR A 415 -7.52 24.58 -36.63
CA THR A 415 -7.55 23.21 -36.09
C THR A 415 -8.69 23.00 -35.08
N GLY A 416 -9.37 24.06 -34.63
CA GLY A 416 -10.44 23.96 -33.62
C GLY A 416 -9.90 23.71 -32.21
N THR A 417 -8.73 24.24 -31.89
CA THR A 417 -8.10 24.09 -30.58
C THR A 417 -8.92 24.83 -29.52
N ARG A 418 -9.50 24.13 -28.55
CA ARG A 418 -10.30 24.77 -27.50
C ARG A 418 -9.44 25.35 -26.40
N VAL A 419 -9.78 26.57 -25.97
CA VAL A 419 -9.29 27.17 -24.74
C VAL A 419 -10.04 26.53 -23.56
N ASP A 420 -9.31 26.09 -22.53
CA ASP A 420 -9.90 25.32 -21.44
C ASP A 420 -11.01 26.07 -20.69
N VAL A 421 -10.74 27.30 -20.25
CA VAL A 421 -11.75 28.22 -19.70
C VAL A 421 -11.42 29.65 -20.11
N VAL A 422 -12.45 30.40 -20.52
CA VAL A 422 -12.38 31.84 -20.76
C VAL A 422 -13.41 32.54 -19.88
N ASP A 423 -12.99 33.63 -19.25
CA ASP A 423 -13.76 34.46 -18.34
C ASP A 423 -13.82 35.90 -18.90
N LYS A 424 -14.94 36.23 -19.56
CA LYS A 424 -15.16 37.53 -20.16
C LYS A 424 -16.05 38.38 -19.26
N GLY A 425 -15.62 39.60 -18.98
CA GLY A 425 -16.38 40.52 -18.13
C GLY A 425 -16.54 41.90 -18.77
N GLU A 426 -17.12 42.82 -18.00
CA GLU A 426 -17.21 44.22 -18.39
C GLU A 426 -15.83 44.85 -18.60
N ASN A 427 -15.79 45.99 -19.31
CA ASN A 427 -14.57 46.76 -19.60
C ASN A 427 -13.49 45.99 -20.39
N GLY A 428 -13.89 45.00 -21.19
CA GLY A 428 -12.99 44.26 -22.07
C GLY A 428 -12.14 43.21 -21.36
N LYS A 429 -12.51 42.79 -20.16
CA LYS A 429 -11.89 41.65 -19.46
C LYS A 429 -12.04 40.38 -20.31
N CYS A 430 -10.94 39.66 -20.49
CA CYS A 430 -10.88 38.36 -21.17
C CYS A 430 -9.73 37.53 -20.55
N ASP A 431 -9.98 36.94 -19.40
CA ASP A 431 -9.02 36.09 -18.71
C ASP A 431 -9.12 34.66 -19.25
N ILE A 432 -7.98 34.06 -19.60
CA ILE A 432 -7.91 32.68 -20.09
C ILE A 432 -7.18 31.78 -19.10
N TYR A 433 -7.62 30.53 -19.03
CA TYR A 433 -7.07 29.55 -18.12
C TYR A 433 -6.69 28.28 -18.87
N GLU A 434 -5.58 27.68 -18.48
CA GLU A 434 -5.18 26.32 -18.83
C GLU A 434 -5.18 25.51 -17.52
N LEU A 435 -5.90 24.39 -17.47
CA LEU A 435 -6.11 23.65 -16.23
C LEU A 435 -5.50 22.26 -16.32
N LYS A 436 -4.57 21.93 -15.41
CA LYS A 436 -3.96 20.59 -15.33
C LYS A 436 -4.16 19.98 -13.96
N THR A 437 -4.65 18.73 -13.93
CA THR A 437 -4.74 17.94 -12.70
C THR A 437 -3.37 17.64 -12.10
N ARG A 438 -2.32 17.62 -12.92
CA ARG A 438 -0.93 17.32 -12.51
C ARG A 438 -0.08 18.56 -12.22
N LYS A 439 1.19 18.34 -11.85
CA LYS A 439 2.22 19.38 -11.80
C LYS A 439 2.45 19.96 -13.20
N ALA A 440 2.61 21.28 -13.28
CA ALA A 440 2.82 22.01 -14.52
C ALA A 440 4.14 21.61 -15.23
N GLU A 441 4.07 21.44 -16.55
CA GLU A 441 5.20 21.20 -17.45
C GLU A 441 5.36 22.37 -18.44
N PRO A 442 6.55 22.60 -19.02
CA PRO A 442 6.78 23.66 -20.01
C PRO A 442 5.78 23.68 -21.17
N LYS A 443 5.35 22.51 -21.64
CA LYS A 443 4.37 22.39 -22.72
C LYS A 443 3.00 22.99 -22.35
N ASP A 444 2.60 22.93 -21.08
CA ASP A 444 1.31 23.46 -20.62
C ASP A 444 1.32 25.00 -20.69
N LEU A 445 2.48 25.62 -20.44
CA LEU A 445 2.65 27.06 -20.57
C LEU A 445 2.68 27.51 -22.04
N TYR A 446 3.28 26.73 -22.93
CA TYR A 446 3.18 26.97 -24.38
C TYR A 446 1.76 26.76 -24.91
N GLN A 447 0.99 25.85 -24.33
CA GLN A 447 -0.43 25.68 -24.64
C GLN A 447 -1.23 26.94 -24.26
N LEU A 448 -0.99 27.50 -23.06
CA LEU A 448 -1.58 28.78 -22.66
C LEU A 448 -1.18 29.94 -23.60
N ARG A 449 0.08 29.98 -24.03
CA ARG A 449 0.53 30.96 -25.04
C ARG A 449 -0.18 30.78 -26.38
N MET A 450 -0.32 29.55 -26.85
CA MET A 450 -1.04 29.23 -28.07
C MET A 450 -2.51 29.68 -27.99
N TYR A 451 -3.15 29.62 -26.83
CA TYR A 451 -4.49 30.17 -26.63
C TYR A 451 -4.51 31.69 -26.77
N TRP A 452 -3.57 32.38 -26.11
CA TRP A 452 -3.43 33.83 -26.21
C TRP A 452 -3.25 34.29 -27.66
N ASP A 453 -2.28 33.68 -28.36
CA ASP A 453 -1.96 34.01 -29.75
C ASP A 453 -3.15 33.79 -30.67
N GLY A 454 -3.86 32.66 -30.48
CA GLY A 454 -5.06 32.34 -31.25
C GLY A 454 -6.17 33.38 -31.08
N LEU A 455 -6.42 33.81 -29.84
CA LEU A 455 -7.43 34.84 -29.56
C LEU A 455 -7.08 36.19 -30.19
N VAL A 456 -5.81 36.61 -30.09
CA VAL A 456 -5.35 37.87 -30.69
C VAL A 456 -5.54 37.83 -32.21
N LEU A 457 -5.20 36.71 -32.85
CA LEU A 457 -5.38 36.53 -34.30
C LEU A 457 -6.85 36.39 -34.72
N GLU A 458 -7.77 36.18 -33.78
CA GLU A 458 -9.22 36.26 -34.01
C GLU A 458 -9.80 37.64 -33.66
N GLY A 459 -8.95 38.61 -33.30
CA GLY A 459 -9.37 39.98 -32.98
C GLY A 459 -9.76 40.19 -31.52
N ILE A 460 -9.52 39.22 -30.63
CA ILE A 460 -9.88 39.28 -29.21
C ILE A 460 -8.61 39.53 -28.39
N GLN A 461 -8.57 40.59 -27.57
CA GLN A 461 -7.45 40.86 -26.66
C GLN A 461 -7.63 40.08 -25.34
N PRO A 462 -6.75 39.12 -25.00
CA PRO A 462 -6.75 38.56 -23.65
C PRO A 462 -6.18 39.57 -22.65
N THR A 463 -6.69 39.58 -21.42
CA THR A 463 -6.21 40.43 -20.33
C THR A 463 -5.16 39.73 -19.47
N ARG A 464 -5.36 38.44 -19.22
CA ARG A 464 -4.45 37.60 -18.41
C ARG A 464 -4.58 36.14 -18.81
N GLY A 465 -3.46 35.42 -18.81
CA GLY A 465 -3.44 33.97 -18.94
C GLY A 465 -2.96 33.32 -17.66
N ILE A 466 -3.68 32.31 -17.18
CA ILE A 466 -3.35 31.63 -15.91
C ILE A 466 -3.22 30.14 -16.16
N LEU A 467 -2.05 29.58 -15.83
CA LEU A 467 -1.86 28.14 -15.79
C LEU A 467 -2.16 27.65 -14.36
N LEU A 468 -3.29 26.95 -14.21
CA LEU A 468 -3.82 26.48 -12.94
C LEU A 468 -3.57 24.99 -12.78
N THR A 469 -2.75 24.62 -11.79
CA THR A 469 -2.20 23.25 -11.69
C THR A 469 -2.12 22.75 -10.26
N ASN A 470 -1.77 21.49 -10.04
CA ASN A 470 -1.54 20.99 -8.68
C ASN A 470 -0.24 21.54 -8.05
N GLY A 471 0.67 22.07 -8.86
CA GLY A 471 1.93 22.66 -8.41
C GLY A 471 2.87 22.92 -9.60
N TYR A 472 3.94 23.69 -9.36
CA TYR A 472 4.93 24.02 -10.39
C TYR A 472 6.34 24.12 -9.78
N SER A 473 7.37 24.34 -10.61
CA SER A 473 8.75 24.53 -10.16
C SER A 473 9.21 25.98 -10.35
N ASP A 474 10.22 26.42 -9.60
CA ASP A 474 10.81 27.77 -9.73
C ASP A 474 11.33 28.03 -11.15
N ARG A 475 11.82 26.98 -11.83
CA ARG A 475 12.24 27.07 -13.23
C ARG A 475 11.08 27.41 -14.17
N LEU A 476 9.89 26.88 -13.90
CA LEU A 476 8.70 27.21 -14.70
C LEU A 476 8.24 28.65 -14.43
N GLN A 477 8.39 29.13 -13.19
CA GLN A 477 8.12 30.52 -12.85
C GLN A 477 9.09 31.48 -13.56
N GLU A 478 10.36 31.10 -13.71
CA GLU A 478 11.31 31.83 -14.54
C GLU A 478 10.91 31.84 -16.02
N MET A 479 10.44 30.69 -16.54
CA MET A 479 9.93 30.63 -17.91
C MET A 479 8.74 31.57 -18.15
N VAL A 480 7.83 31.72 -17.18
CA VAL A 480 6.73 32.69 -17.26
C VAL A 480 7.26 34.12 -17.38
N ARG A 481 8.28 34.47 -16.58
CA ARG A 481 8.93 35.79 -16.67
C ARG A 481 9.51 36.03 -18.06
N ILE A 482 10.19 35.03 -18.63
CA ILE A 482 10.75 35.13 -19.98
C ILE A 482 9.63 35.27 -21.02
N LEU A 483 8.60 34.43 -20.99
CA LEU A 483 7.50 34.49 -21.97
C LEU A 483 6.77 35.83 -21.95
N ASN A 484 6.58 36.44 -20.77
CA ASN A 484 5.94 37.76 -20.66
C ASN A 484 6.76 38.90 -21.29
N THR A 485 8.04 38.67 -21.62
CA THR A 485 8.88 39.64 -22.35
C THR A 485 8.90 39.42 -23.86
N LEU A 486 8.38 38.29 -24.33
CA LEU A 486 8.33 37.99 -25.76
C LEU A 486 7.24 38.82 -26.46
N PRO A 487 7.43 39.15 -27.75
CA PRO A 487 6.40 39.86 -28.50
C PRO A 487 5.18 38.96 -28.71
N ALA A 488 4.00 39.50 -28.41
CA ALA A 488 2.71 38.94 -28.79
C ALA A 488 2.41 39.27 -30.27
N PRO A 489 1.60 38.47 -30.97
CA PRO A 489 1.21 38.75 -32.35
C PRO A 489 0.44 40.07 -32.45
N ASN A 490 0.45 40.70 -33.63
CA ASN A 490 -0.45 41.82 -33.91
C ASN A 490 -1.87 41.29 -34.17
N PHE A 491 -2.85 42.17 -34.01
CA PHE A 491 -4.22 41.89 -34.48
C PHE A 491 -4.24 41.69 -36.00
N PRO A 492 -5.30 41.05 -36.54
CA PRO A 492 -5.47 40.85 -37.99
C PRO A 492 -5.43 42.13 -38.81
N ASP A 493 -5.82 43.27 -38.20
CA ASP A 493 -5.78 44.60 -38.82
C ASP A 493 -4.40 45.28 -38.72
N GLY A 494 -3.40 44.60 -38.19
CA GLY A 494 -2.02 45.08 -38.05
C GLY A 494 -1.76 45.92 -36.82
N ARG A 495 -2.76 46.23 -35.99
CA ARG A 495 -2.54 46.95 -34.73
C ARG A 495 -1.77 46.08 -33.72
N PRO A 496 -0.85 46.65 -32.94
CA PRO A 496 -0.15 45.90 -31.89
C PRO A 496 -1.13 45.43 -30.82
N SER A 497 -0.99 44.18 -30.39
CA SER A 497 -1.70 43.66 -29.22
C SER A 497 -0.96 43.97 -27.93
N ALA A 498 -1.62 43.77 -26.78
CA ALA A 498 -0.97 43.89 -25.49
C ALA A 498 0.05 42.75 -25.28
N PRO A 499 1.15 43.01 -24.53
CA PRO A 499 2.11 41.98 -24.17
C PRO A 499 1.47 40.81 -23.43
N TYR A 500 2.12 39.65 -23.48
CA TYR A 500 1.70 38.48 -22.69
C TYR A 500 1.67 38.82 -21.20
N ASN A 501 0.59 38.40 -20.54
CA ASN A 501 0.40 38.54 -19.10
C ASN A 501 0.08 37.17 -18.47
N PHE A 502 1.07 36.28 -18.47
CA PHE A 502 0.94 34.94 -17.92
C PHE A 502 1.29 34.89 -16.44
N SER A 503 0.56 34.04 -15.70
CA SER A 503 0.80 33.76 -14.30
C SER A 503 0.53 32.28 -13.98
N LEU A 504 1.08 31.81 -12.86
CA LEU A 504 0.85 30.45 -12.35
C LEU A 504 -0.02 30.54 -11.10
N ALA A 505 -0.88 29.54 -10.91
CA ALA A 505 -1.64 29.38 -9.67
C ALA A 505 -1.78 27.88 -9.33
N THR A 506 -1.91 27.56 -8.05
CA THR A 506 -2.16 26.19 -7.60
C THR A 506 -3.63 25.94 -7.28
N HIS A 507 -4.09 24.69 -7.37
CA HIS A 507 -5.44 24.31 -6.93
C HIS A 507 -5.71 24.68 -5.47
N LYS A 508 -4.69 24.56 -4.62
CA LYS A 508 -4.77 24.92 -3.20
C LYS A 508 -4.99 26.42 -3.00
N GLU A 509 -4.23 27.26 -3.72
CA GLU A 509 -4.40 28.72 -3.68
C GLU A 509 -5.79 29.16 -4.13
N LYS A 510 -6.39 28.43 -5.07
CA LYS A 510 -7.70 28.72 -5.65
C LYS A 510 -8.85 27.91 -5.04
N GLN A 511 -8.60 27.17 -3.95
CA GLN A 511 -9.60 26.36 -3.24
C GLN A 511 -10.36 25.37 -4.16
N LEU A 512 -9.67 24.86 -5.18
CA LEU A 512 -10.22 23.86 -6.09
C LEU A 512 -10.16 22.45 -5.51
N LEU A 513 -9.30 22.20 -4.51
CA LEU A 513 -9.09 20.91 -3.84
C LEU A 513 -8.84 21.07 -2.36
#